data_AF-A0A2E6WJ80-F1
#
_entry.id   AF-A0A2E6WJ80-F1
#
_cell.length_a   1.000
_cell.length_b   1.000
_cell.length_c   1.000
_cell.angle_alpha   90.00
_cell.angle_beta   90.00
_cell.angle_gamma   90.00
#
_symmetry.space_group_name_H-M   'P 1'
#
loop_
_entity.id
_entity.type
_entity.pdbx_description
1 polymer ?
#
loop_
_entity_poly.entity_id
_entity_poly.type
_entity_poly.pdbx_seq_one_letter_code
_entity_poly.pdbx_strand_id
1 'polypeptide(L)' 'MAGIKKEEVFSIQSDMTNMLEYLANKYKLADRSKALRVILDYVAEEGDIEEIFSVRRCLRCGGRSGWDEPNK' A
#
# COMPACT_ATOMS: atom_id res chain seq x y z
N MET A 1 18.42 10.98 -8.03
CA MET A 1 17.68 12.26 -7.99
C MET A 1 16.20 11.94 -7.90
N ALA A 2 15.43 12.58 -7.00
CA ALA A 2 14.00 12.36 -6.97
C ALA A 2 13.38 12.97 -8.25
N GLY A 3 12.70 12.16 -9.05
CA GLY A 3 11.96 12.62 -10.21
C GLY A 3 10.82 13.58 -9.82
N ILE A 4 10.13 14.11 -10.83
CA ILE A 4 9.00 15.03 -10.63
C ILE A 4 7.89 14.29 -9.86
N LYS A 5 7.48 14.85 -8.72
CA LYS A 5 6.31 14.36 -7.98
C LYS A 5 5.04 14.87 -8.66
N LYS A 6 4.05 13.99 -8.79
CA LYS A 6 2.71 14.32 -9.28
C LYS A 6 1.70 13.88 -8.23
N GLU A 7 0.79 14.78 -7.88
CA GLU A 7 -0.34 14.46 -7.01
C GLU A 7 -1.46 13.85 -7.84
N GLU A 8 -1.98 12.71 -7.38
CA GLU A 8 -3.06 11.96 -8.05
C GLU A 8 -4.15 11.65 -7.03
N VAL A 9 -5.42 11.75 -7.44
CA VAL A 9 -6.57 11.45 -6.58
C VAL A 9 -7.17 10.12 -7.03
N PHE A 10 -7.11 9.13 -6.15
CA PHE A 10 -7.73 7.82 -6.35
C PHE A 10 -8.43 7.36 -5.07
N SER A 11 -9.43 6.50 -5.22
CA SER A 11 -10.17 5.94 -4.09
C SER A 11 -9.57 4.60 -3.68
N ILE A 12 -9.28 4.45 -2.39
CA ILE A 12 -8.91 3.16 -1.75
C ILE A 12 -9.76 2.94 -0.51
N GLN A 13 -9.78 1.70 -0.03
CA GLN A 13 -10.52 1.35 1.17
C GLN A 13 -9.87 1.92 2.43
N SER A 14 -10.67 2.23 3.45
CA SER A 14 -10.24 2.94 4.65
C SER A 14 -9.17 2.19 5.44
N ASP A 15 -9.23 0.86 5.48
CA ASP A 15 -8.21 0.01 6.08
C ASP A 15 -6.86 0.07 5.36
N MET A 16 -6.85 0.24 4.03
CA MET A 16 -5.61 0.43 3.25
C MET A 16 -4.97 1.76 3.62
N THR A 17 -5.79 2.80 3.81
CA THR A 17 -5.32 4.09 4.33
C THR A 17 -4.75 3.96 5.74
N ASN A 18 -5.38 3.17 6.61
CA ASN A 18 -4.87 2.88 7.96
C ASN A 18 -3.56 2.08 7.90
N MET A 19 -3.45 1.12 6.98
CA MET A 19 -2.21 0.36 6.75
C MET A 19 -1.07 1.29 6.36
N LEU A 20 -1.30 2.22 5.42
CA LEU A 20 -0.29 3.19 5.01
C LEU A 20 0.15 4.10 6.17
N GLU A 21 -0.80 4.51 7.03
CA GLU A 21 -0.51 5.29 8.24
C GLU A 21 0.33 4.48 9.24
N TYR A 22 -0.05 3.24 9.51
CA TYR A 22 0.71 2.32 10.36
C TYR A 22 2.13 2.12 9.84
N LEU A 23 2.30 1.88 8.54
CA LEU A 23 3.62 1.70 7.92
C LEU A 23 4.46 2.97 8.00
N ALA A 24 3.87 4.14 7.76
CA ALA A 24 4.57 5.41 7.89
C ALA A 24 5.09 5.62 9.32
N ASN A 25 4.25 5.38 10.32
CA ASN A 25 4.62 5.51 11.73
C ASN A 25 5.67 4.48 12.17
N LYS A 26 5.45 3.20 11.85
CA LYS A 26 6.34 2.09 12.22
C LYS A 26 7.77 2.27 11.69
N TYR A 27 7.89 2.74 10.45
CA TYR A 27 9.18 2.92 9.78
C TYR A 27 9.67 4.37 9.77
N LYS A 28 9.01 5.27 10.51
CA LYS A 28 9.38 6.70 10.65
C LYS A 28 9.50 7.41 9.29
N LEU A 29 8.56 7.13 8.39
CA LEU A 29 8.45 7.79 7.09
C LEU A 29 7.75 9.14 7.23
N ALA A 30 7.98 10.04 6.28
CA ALA A 30 7.43 11.40 6.32
C ALA A 30 5.90 11.42 6.33
N ASP A 31 5.27 10.56 5.53
CA ASP A 31 3.81 10.50 5.35
C ASP A 31 3.39 9.18 4.70
N ARG A 32 2.06 8.99 4.58
CA ARG A 32 1.44 7.87 3.86
C ARG A 32 1.87 7.81 2.39
N SER A 33 2.11 8.94 1.74
CA SER A 33 2.57 8.99 0.35
C SER A 33 3.96 8.37 0.20
N LYS A 34 4.85 8.55 1.18
CA LYS A 34 6.15 7.88 1.23
C LYS A 34 5.98 6.39 1.49
N ALA A 35 5.06 5.96 2.37
CA ALA A 35 4.77 4.55 2.59
C ALA A 35 4.27 3.87 1.31
N LEU A 36 3.30 4.47 0.61
CA LEU A 36 2.80 3.96 -0.67
C LEU A 36 3.91 3.89 -1.72
N ARG A 37 4.76 4.93 -1.82
CA ARG A 37 5.89 4.93 -2.75
C ARG A 37 6.85 3.79 -2.48
N VAL A 38 7.18 3.49 -1.23
CA VAL A 38 8.07 2.35 -0.90
C VAL A 38 7.46 1.03 -1.38
N ILE A 39 6.14 0.84 -1.26
CA ILE A 39 5.45 -0.35 -1.80
C ILE A 39 5.54 -0.39 -3.32
N LEU A 40 5.29 0.74 -4.00
CA LEU A 40 5.36 0.82 -5.46
C LEU A 40 6.79 0.64 -6.00
N ASP A 41 7.79 1.17 -5.31
CA ASP A 41 9.21 1.00 -5.63
C ASP A 41 9.57 -0.50 -5.54
N TYR A 42 9.15 -1.20 -4.49
CA TYR A 42 9.32 -2.66 -4.39
C TYR A 42 8.63 -3.42 -5.52
N VAL A 43 7.37 -3.06 -5.85
CA VAL A 43 6.65 -3.67 -6.97
C VAL A 43 7.37 -3.46 -8.30
N ALA A 44 8.02 -2.31 -8.49
CA ALA A 44 8.73 -1.97 -9.73
C ALA A 44 10.12 -2.63 -9.84
N GLU A 45 10.85 -2.78 -8.73
CA GLU A 45 12.22 -3.30 -8.73
C GLU A 45 12.30 -4.82 -8.48
N GLU A 46 11.45 -5.33 -7.59
CA GLU A 46 11.54 -6.71 -7.07
C GLU A 46 10.24 -7.52 -7.27
N GLY A 47 9.10 -6.87 -7.51
CA GLY A 47 7.80 -7.52 -7.60
C GLY A 47 7.59 -8.36 -8.87
N ASP A 48 7.09 -9.58 -8.70
CA ASP A 48 6.55 -10.36 -9.83
C ASP A 48 5.15 -9.86 -10.18
N ILE A 49 5.04 -9.12 -11.29
CA ILE A 49 3.79 -8.55 -11.78
C ILE A 49 2.74 -9.64 -12.08
N GLU A 50 3.16 -10.77 -12.65
CA GLU A 50 2.23 -11.86 -12.95
C GLU A 50 1.70 -12.46 -11.65
N GLU A 51 2.54 -12.64 -10.64
CA GLU A 51 2.11 -13.13 -9.33
C GLU A 51 1.17 -12.13 -8.61
N ILE A 52 1.41 -10.83 -8.76
CA ILE A 52 0.59 -9.78 -8.16
C ILE A 52 -0.84 -9.81 -8.74
N PHE A 53 -0.98 -10.00 -10.05
CA PHE A 53 -2.27 -9.83 -10.75
C PHE A 53 -2.99 -11.11 -11.18
N SER A 54 -2.32 -12.26 -11.27
CA SER A 54 -2.92 -13.53 -11.72
C SER A 54 -3.88 -14.18 -10.73
N VAL A 55 -3.91 -13.72 -9.48
CA VAL A 55 -4.78 -14.26 -8.43
C VAL A 55 -5.65 -13.19 -7.78
N ARG A 56 -6.82 -13.60 -7.26
CA ARG A 56 -7.71 -12.69 -6.51
C ARG A 56 -7.09 -12.32 -5.16
N ARG A 57 -6.46 -11.15 -5.08
CA ARG A 57 -5.82 -10.61 -3.85
C ARG A 57 -6.68 -9.64 -3.03
N CYS A 58 -7.82 -9.21 -3.56
CA CYS A 58 -8.70 -8.28 -2.85
C CYS A 58 -9.10 -8.87 -1.47
N LEU A 59 -8.67 -8.21 -0.39
CA LEU A 59 -8.90 -8.63 1.00
C LEU A 59 -10.37 -8.52 1.44
N ARG A 60 -11.28 -8.15 0.54
CA ARG A 60 -12.73 -8.00 0.79
C ARG A 60 -13.58 -8.95 -0.04
N CYS A 61 -13.02 -9.49 -1.12
CA CYS A 61 -13.74 -10.48 -1.90
C CYS A 61 -14.01 -11.71 -1.02
N GLY A 62 -15.25 -12.18 -1.00
CA GLY A 62 -15.66 -13.34 -0.20
C GLY A 62 -15.92 -13.05 1.28
N GLY A 63 -16.22 -11.80 1.67
CA GLY A 63 -16.71 -11.47 3.02
C GLY A 63 -15.63 -11.28 4.09
N ARG A 64 -14.38 -11.08 3.69
CA ARG A 64 -13.24 -10.82 4.59
C ARG A 64 -13.25 -9.38 5.11
N SER A 65 -12.71 -9.17 6.33
CA SER A 65 -12.71 -7.87 7.04
C SER A 65 -11.77 -6.81 6.45
N GLY A 66 -10.80 -7.22 5.62
CA GLY A 66 -9.76 -6.33 5.11
C GLY A 66 -8.46 -6.46 5.90
N TRP A 67 -7.70 -5.37 5.96
CA TRP A 67 -6.50 -5.27 6.78
C TRP A 67 -6.83 -4.82 8.21
N ASP A 68 -6.19 -5.47 9.17
CA ASP A 68 -6.27 -5.16 10.59
C ASP A 68 -4.88 -4.77 11.12
N GLU A 69 -4.84 -3.79 12.02
CA GLU A 69 -3.58 -3.31 12.60
C GLU A 69 -2.93 -4.39 13.47
N PRO A 70 -1.65 -4.73 13.24
CA PRO A 70 -0.96 -5.71 14.06
C PRO A 70 -0.78 -5.21 15.50
N ASN A 71 -1.21 -6.02 16.48
CA ASN A 71 -1.13 -5.77 17.93
C ASN A 71 -2.06 -4.69 18.48
N LYS A 72 -3.27 -4.60 17.94
CA LYS A 72 -4.32 -3.78 18.53
C LYS A 72 -4.87 -4.36 19.83
#